data_AF-A0A8J3PTU3-F1
#
_entry.id   AF-A0A8J3PTU3-F1
#
_cell.length_a   1.000
_cell.length_b   1.000
_cell.length_c   1.000
_cell.angle_alpha   90.00
_cell.angle_beta   90.00
_cell.angle_gamma   90.00
#
_symmetry.space_group_name_H-M   'P 1'
#
loop_
_entity.id
_entity.type
_entity.pdbx_description
1 polymer ?
#
loop_
_entity_poly.entity_id
_entity_poly.type
_entity_poly.pdbx_seq_one_letter_code
_entity_poly.pdbx_strand_id
1 'polypeptide(L)'
;MTTLPIPTRAMRITAASAAGTSALATFALSRVVWPDPPGAITPSDDLLPYFLILSVVEALFFGAGVAYAIVGAPVARHTAKPTRPAWALYVSVCFMLLSWWPHDNLHRVLDHHDFAGLARIEYLFHVPLMAGAACVALYTLRARREAR
;
A
#
# COMPACT_ATOMS: atom_id res chain seq x y z
N MET A 1 -31.00 5.54 0.65
CA MET A 1 -29.69 6.04 0.21
C MET A 1 -29.00 6.64 1.44
N THR A 2 -28.24 5.83 2.19
CA THR A 2 -27.58 6.29 3.42
C THR A 2 -26.38 7.12 3.01
N THR A 3 -26.41 8.42 3.27
CA THR A 3 -25.26 9.29 3.04
C THR A 3 -24.09 8.79 3.88
N LEU A 4 -22.94 8.55 3.25
CA LEU A 4 -21.73 8.24 4.02
C LEU A 4 -21.46 9.43 4.94
N PRO A 5 -21.28 9.20 6.26
CA PRO A 5 -21.05 10.28 7.19
C PRO A 5 -19.78 11.04 6.80
N ILE A 6 -19.87 12.37 6.76
CA ILE A 6 -18.71 13.24 6.48
C ILE A 6 -17.65 12.97 7.57
N PRO A 7 -16.38 12.77 7.20
CA PRO A 7 -15.30 12.61 8.16
C PRO A 7 -15.26 13.75 9.18
N THR A 8 -15.34 13.41 10.47
CA THR A 8 -15.22 14.38 11.56
C THR A 8 -13.83 15.04 11.53
N ARG A 9 -13.71 16.24 12.11
CA ARG A 9 -12.42 16.94 12.23
C ARG A 9 -11.36 16.06 12.89
N ALA A 10 -11.73 15.36 13.96
CA ALA A 10 -10.83 14.44 14.67
C ALA A 10 -10.33 13.33 13.74
N MET A 11 -11.21 12.71 12.96
CA MET A 11 -10.86 11.63 12.03
C MET A 11 -9.92 12.10 10.91
N ARG A 12 -10.10 13.33 10.42
CA ARG A 12 -9.19 13.94 9.43
C ARG A 12 -7.79 14.19 10.02
N ILE A 13 -7.73 14.68 11.26
CA ILE A 13 -6.45 14.90 11.96
C ILE A 13 -5.74 13.55 12.17
N THR A 14 -6.44 12.54 12.68
CA THR A 14 -5.88 11.19 12.85
C THR A 14 -5.36 10.61 11.53
N ALA A 15 -6.12 10.72 10.44
CA ALA A 15 -5.68 10.27 9.11
C ALA A 15 -4.42 11.00 8.65
N ALA A 16 -4.40 12.34 8.75
CA ALA A 16 -3.26 13.15 8.32
C ALA A 16 -2.00 12.87 9.15
N SER A 17 -2.13 12.75 10.47
CA SER A 17 -1.03 12.39 11.36
C SER A 17 -0.50 10.99 11.07
N ALA A 18 -1.39 9.99 10.94
CA ALA A 18 -0.99 8.63 10.62
C ALA A 18 -0.27 8.55 9.26
N ALA A 19 -0.79 9.25 8.24
CA ALA A 19 -0.16 9.30 6.93
C ALA A 19 1.22 9.96 6.97
N GLY A 20 1.31 11.16 7.55
CA GLY A 20 2.56 11.92 7.61
C GLY A 20 3.65 11.21 8.40
N THR A 21 3.32 10.72 9.61
CA THR A 21 4.29 10.00 10.46
C THR A 21 4.75 8.70 9.81
N SER A 22 3.84 7.93 9.22
CA SER A 22 4.20 6.66 8.57
C SER A 22 5.03 6.91 7.31
N ALA A 23 4.68 7.89 6.48
CA ALA A 23 5.47 8.25 5.30
C ALA A 23 6.89 8.68 5.69
N LEU A 24 7.02 9.57 6.67
CA LEU A 24 8.32 10.02 7.15
C LEU A 24 9.15 8.87 7.71
N ALA A 25 8.55 8.01 8.55
CA ALA A 25 9.23 6.85 9.12
C ALA A 25 9.69 5.88 8.04
N THR A 26 8.81 5.57 7.08
CA THR A 26 9.07 4.67 5.94
C THR A 26 10.26 5.17 5.12
N PHE A 27 10.23 6.44 4.74
CA PHE A 27 11.32 7.07 3.98
C PHE A 27 12.64 7.06 4.77
N ALA A 28 12.62 7.52 6.03
CA ALA A 28 13.82 7.66 6.84
C ALA A 28 14.43 6.31 7.30
N LEU A 29 13.60 5.29 7.50
CA LEU A 29 14.03 4.01 8.08
C LEU A 29 14.22 2.91 7.04
N SER A 30 14.02 3.15 5.75
CA SER A 30 14.14 2.13 4.69
C SER A 30 15.48 1.38 4.75
N ARG A 31 16.61 2.11 4.88
CA ARG A 31 17.95 1.51 4.96
C ARG A 31 18.30 0.96 6.35
N VAL A 32 17.51 1.28 7.38
CA VAL A 32 17.66 0.73 8.73
C VAL A 32 16.93 -0.62 8.84
N VAL A 33 15.72 -0.70 8.28
CA VAL A 33 14.90 -1.91 8.30
C VAL A 33 15.36 -2.92 7.24
N TRP A 34 15.79 -2.44 6.06
CA TRP A 34 16.40 -3.25 5.00
C TRP A 34 17.80 -2.72 4.68
N PRO A 35 18.82 -3.08 5.48
CA PRO A 35 20.19 -2.67 5.21
C PRO A 35 20.67 -3.26 3.88
N ASP A 36 21.46 -2.50 3.13
CA ASP A 36 22.09 -3.04 1.92
C ASP A 36 23.06 -4.16 2.27
N PRO A 37 23.04 -5.28 1.52
CA PRO A 37 24.03 -6.32 1.71
C PRO A 37 25.43 -5.82 1.33
N PRO A 38 26.50 -6.36 1.96
CA PRO A 38 27.87 -6.05 1.57
C PRO A 38 28.10 -6.30 0.07
N GLY A 39 28.66 -5.31 -0.62
CA GLY A 39 28.90 -5.40 -2.06
C GLY A 39 27.66 -5.22 -2.94
N ALA A 40 26.54 -4.72 -2.39
CA ALA A 40 25.37 -4.34 -3.17
C ALA A 40 25.76 -3.37 -4.29
N ILE A 41 25.24 -3.65 -5.49
CA ILE A 41 25.43 -2.78 -6.65
C ILE A 41 24.64 -1.49 -6.41
N THR A 42 25.33 -0.35 -6.46
CA THR A 42 24.69 0.95 -6.38
C THR A 42 24.42 1.48 -7.79
N PRO A 43 23.27 2.15 -8.01
CA PRO A 43 23.04 2.85 -9.27
C PRO A 43 24.08 3.97 -9.46
N SER A 44 24.29 4.37 -10.70
CA SER A 44 25.10 5.56 -11.02
C SER A 44 24.45 6.83 -10.49
N ASP A 45 25.26 7.86 -10.23
CA ASP A 45 24.80 9.09 -9.57
C ASP A 45 23.69 9.83 -10.33
N ASP A 46 23.67 9.71 -11.66
CA ASP A 46 22.65 10.29 -12.53
C ASP A 46 21.28 9.63 -12.38
N LEU A 47 21.23 8.39 -11.87
CA LEU A 47 19.98 7.66 -11.62
C LEU A 47 19.42 7.90 -10.22
N LEU A 48 20.22 8.40 -9.27
CA LEU A 48 19.80 8.61 -7.87
C LEU A 48 18.55 9.48 -7.73
N PRO A 49 18.36 10.59 -8.47
CA PRO A 49 17.15 11.40 -8.34
C PRO A 49 15.85 10.63 -8.64
N TYR A 50 15.89 9.69 -9.59
CA TYR A 50 14.72 8.90 -9.98
C TYR A 50 14.31 7.93 -8.85
N PHE A 51 15.28 7.22 -8.27
CA PHE A 51 15.03 6.33 -7.14
C PHE A 51 14.62 7.09 -5.87
N LEU A 52 15.13 8.31 -5.68
CA LEU A 52 14.71 9.19 -4.60
C LEU A 52 13.24 9.60 -4.74
N ILE A 53 12.84 10.05 -5.93
CA ILE A 53 11.44 10.40 -6.22
C ILE A 53 10.53 9.20 -6.00
N LEU A 54 10.93 8.03 -6.51
CA LEU A 54 10.17 6.79 -6.33
C LEU A 54 10.02 6.45 -4.83
N SER A 55 11.11 6.52 -4.06
CA SER A 55 11.09 6.29 -2.61
C SER A 55 10.15 7.26 -1.87
N VAL A 56 10.09 8.52 -2.29
CA VAL A 56 9.13 9.51 -1.73
C VAL A 56 7.70 9.12 -2.07
N VAL A 57 7.42 8.74 -3.32
CA VAL A 57 6.08 8.31 -3.74
C VAL A 57 5.63 7.08 -2.97
N GLU A 58 6.47 6.05 -2.87
CA GLU A 58 6.18 4.85 -2.08
C GLU A 58 5.89 5.17 -0.62
N ALA A 59 6.70 6.02 0.00
CA ALA A 59 6.49 6.44 1.37
C ALA A 59 5.15 7.15 1.58
N LEU A 60 4.77 8.04 0.66
CA LEU A 60 3.47 8.72 0.69
C LEU A 60 2.31 7.74 0.54
N PHE A 61 2.42 6.77 -0.37
CA PHE A 61 1.40 5.75 -0.59
C PHE A 61 1.29 4.78 0.59
N PHE A 62 2.42 4.38 1.19
CA PHE A 62 2.44 3.60 2.41
C PHE A 62 1.74 4.35 3.55
N GLY A 63 2.08 5.63 3.75
CA GLY A 63 1.42 6.48 4.73
C GLY A 63 -0.09 6.61 4.50
N ALA A 64 -0.51 6.84 3.26
CA ALA A 64 -1.92 6.84 2.88
C ALA A 64 -2.59 5.48 3.16
N GLY A 65 -1.89 4.38 2.91
CA GLY A 65 -2.34 3.02 3.24
C GLY A 65 -2.56 2.80 4.72
N VAL A 66 -1.66 3.30 5.58
CA VAL A 66 -1.80 3.23 7.05
C VAL A 66 -3.00 4.06 7.51
N ALA A 67 -3.13 5.28 7.00
CA ALA A 67 -4.27 6.14 7.31
C ALA A 67 -5.61 5.51 6.88
N TYR A 68 -5.65 4.93 5.66
CA TYR A 68 -6.80 4.19 5.15
C TYR A 68 -7.10 2.95 5.99
N ALA A 69 -6.07 2.22 6.44
CA ALA A 69 -6.26 1.05 7.28
C ALA A 69 -6.92 1.43 8.63
N ILE A 70 -6.44 2.49 9.27
CA ILE A 70 -6.94 2.96 10.58
C ILE A 70 -8.36 3.54 10.46
N VAL A 71 -8.58 4.43 9.49
CA VAL A 71 -9.84 5.19 9.37
C VAL A 71 -10.90 4.46 8.54
N GLY A 72 -10.48 3.63 7.59
CA GLY A 72 -11.35 2.83 6.73
C GLY A 72 -11.86 1.55 7.41
N ALA A 73 -11.12 1.00 8.39
CA ALA A 73 -11.54 -0.21 9.10
C ALA A 73 -12.92 -0.09 9.78
N PRO A 74 -13.26 1.01 10.48
CA PRO A 74 -14.60 1.22 11.02
C PRO A 74 -15.70 1.29 9.95
N VAL A 75 -15.42 1.88 8.79
CA VAL A 75 -16.40 1.99 7.68
C VAL A 75 -16.73 0.61 7.12
N ALA A 76 -15.73 -0.26 6.95
CA ALA A 76 -15.96 -1.66 6.53
C ALA A 76 -16.71 -2.49 7.58
N ARG A 77 -16.60 -2.14 8.87
CA ARG A 77 -17.25 -2.82 10.00
C ARG A 77 -18.67 -2.34 10.29
N HIS A 78 -19.00 -1.08 10.01
CA HIS A 78 -20.26 -0.43 10.42
C HIS A 78 -21.30 -0.26 9.30
N THR A 79 -21.06 -0.81 8.11
CA THR A 79 -22.17 -1.00 7.17
C THR A 79 -23.16 -2.00 7.78
N ALA A 80 -24.47 -1.69 7.75
CA ALA A 80 -25.54 -2.49 8.36
C ALA A 80 -25.57 -3.99 7.96
N LYS A 81 -24.82 -4.37 6.93
CA LYS A 81 -24.45 -5.75 6.58
C LYS A 81 -22.98 -5.77 6.11
N PRO A 82 -21.99 -6.11 6.96
CA PRO A 82 -20.61 -6.30 6.49
C PRO A 82 -20.61 -7.45 5.49
N THR A 83 -20.47 -7.13 4.21
CA THR A 83 -20.46 -8.14 3.15
C THR A 83 -19.03 -8.59 2.88
N ARG A 84 -18.83 -9.88 2.56
CA ARG A 84 -17.53 -10.42 2.12
C ARG A 84 -16.88 -9.55 1.02
N PRO A 85 -17.62 -9.00 0.02
CA PRO A 85 -17.07 -8.07 -0.97
C PRO A 85 -16.52 -6.75 -0.41
N ALA A 86 -17.12 -6.17 0.63
CA ALA A 86 -16.64 -4.91 1.22
C ALA A 86 -15.29 -5.12 1.93
N TRP A 87 -15.15 -6.25 2.64
CA TRP A 87 -13.88 -6.63 3.26
C TRP A 87 -12.81 -6.96 2.23
N ALA A 88 -13.17 -7.70 1.17
CA ALA A 88 -12.24 -7.98 0.08
C ALA A 88 -11.73 -6.69 -0.55
N LEU A 89 -12.61 -5.72 -0.84
CA LEU A 89 -12.20 -4.41 -1.34
C LEU A 89 -11.26 -3.68 -0.38
N TYR A 90 -11.59 -3.62 0.91
CA TYR A 90 -10.78 -2.95 1.91
C TYR A 90 -9.37 -3.56 1.99
N VAL A 91 -9.27 -4.90 2.09
CA VAL A 91 -7.98 -5.60 2.14
C VAL A 91 -7.18 -5.38 0.86
N SER A 92 -7.84 -5.42 -0.31
CA SER A 92 -7.19 -5.14 -1.59
C SER A 92 -6.58 -3.74 -1.64
N VAL A 93 -7.33 -2.71 -1.24
CA VAL A 93 -6.84 -1.32 -1.23
C VAL A 93 -5.71 -1.16 -0.22
N CYS A 94 -5.83 -1.74 0.98
CA CYS A 94 -4.75 -1.75 1.96
C CYS A 94 -3.48 -2.36 1.37
N PHE A 95 -3.57 -3.55 0.76
CA PHE A 95 -2.42 -4.21 0.15
C PHE A 95 -1.81 -3.35 -0.96
N MET A 96 -2.62 -2.87 -1.90
CA MET A 96 -2.17 -2.04 -3.02
C MET A 96 -1.46 -0.74 -2.62
N LEU A 97 -1.76 -0.18 -1.44
CA LEU A 97 -1.11 1.03 -0.92
C LEU A 97 0.13 0.71 -0.09
N LEU A 98 0.07 -0.33 0.76
CA LEU A 98 1.11 -0.65 1.73
C LEU A 98 2.24 -1.50 1.16
N SER A 99 1.99 -2.24 0.07
CA SER A 99 2.91 -3.29 -0.36
C SER A 99 4.15 -2.79 -1.10
N TRP A 100 4.12 -1.58 -1.68
CA TRP A 100 5.23 -1.04 -2.48
C TRP A 100 6.52 -0.89 -1.69
N TRP A 101 6.46 -0.29 -0.51
CA TRP A 101 7.64 -0.11 0.32
C TRP A 101 8.38 -1.43 0.65
N PRO A 102 7.72 -2.46 1.22
CA PRO A 102 8.42 -3.72 1.46
C PRO A 102 8.80 -4.45 0.16
N HIS A 103 8.03 -4.30 -0.93
CA HIS A 103 8.34 -4.91 -2.23
C HIS A 103 9.67 -4.41 -2.81
N ASP A 104 9.81 -3.09 -2.98
CA ASP A 104 10.97 -2.50 -3.64
C ASP A 104 12.22 -2.60 -2.74
N ASN A 105 12.04 -2.53 -1.42
CA ASN A 105 13.16 -2.78 -0.50
C ASN A 105 13.60 -4.24 -0.48
N LEU A 106 12.68 -5.21 -0.66
CA LEU A 106 13.05 -6.62 -0.82
C LEU A 106 13.81 -6.86 -2.12
N HIS A 107 13.40 -6.24 -3.23
CA HIS A 107 14.18 -6.27 -4.48
C HIS A 107 15.60 -5.71 -4.28
N ARG A 108 15.72 -4.57 -3.60
CA ARG A 108 17.01 -3.91 -3.38
C ARG A 108 17.99 -4.76 -2.58
N VAL A 109 17.52 -5.48 -1.56
CA VAL A 109 18.40 -6.27 -0.67
C VAL A 109 18.58 -7.72 -1.11
N LEU A 110 17.83 -8.17 -2.12
CA LEU A 110 17.98 -9.52 -2.66
C LEU A 110 19.31 -9.64 -3.44
N ASP A 111 19.97 -10.79 -3.29
CA ASP A 111 21.07 -11.15 -4.18
C ASP A 111 20.56 -11.29 -5.62
N HIS A 112 21.20 -10.59 -6.55
CA HIS A 112 20.87 -10.58 -7.97
C HIS A 112 21.02 -11.95 -8.65
N HIS A 113 21.68 -12.92 -8.00
CA HIS A 113 21.76 -14.30 -8.47
C HIS A 113 20.69 -15.23 -7.86
N ASP A 114 19.94 -14.79 -6.85
CA ASP A 114 18.90 -15.62 -6.22
C ASP A 114 17.56 -15.51 -6.96
N PHE A 115 17.48 -16.22 -8.10
CA PHE A 115 16.24 -16.30 -8.89
C PHE A 115 15.06 -16.93 -8.13
N ALA A 116 15.34 -17.81 -7.16
CA ALA A 116 14.28 -18.42 -6.36
C ALA A 116 13.70 -17.40 -5.38
N GLY A 117 14.55 -16.60 -4.72
CA GLY A 117 14.15 -15.46 -3.92
C GLY A 117 13.39 -14.42 -4.74
N LEU A 118 13.89 -14.09 -5.93
CA LEU A 118 13.23 -13.17 -6.85
C LEU A 118 11.81 -13.65 -7.18
N ALA A 119 11.66 -14.91 -7.59
CA ALA A 119 10.35 -15.49 -7.89
C ALA A 119 9.39 -15.42 -6.68
N ARG A 120 9.88 -15.60 -5.45
CA ARG A 120 9.03 -15.46 -4.26
C ARG A 120 8.55 -14.03 -4.08
N ILE A 121 9.41 -13.02 -4.29
CA ILE A 121 9.01 -11.61 -4.24
C ILE A 121 7.95 -11.35 -5.31
N GLU A 122 8.20 -11.74 -6.56
CA GLU A 122 7.27 -11.54 -7.67
C GLU A 122 5.87 -12.08 -7.34
N TYR A 123 5.77 -13.34 -6.91
CA TYR A 123 4.48 -13.95 -6.59
C TYR A 123 3.82 -13.38 -5.34
N LEU A 124 4.60 -13.05 -4.30
CA LEU A 124 4.09 -12.52 -3.04
C LEU A 124 3.44 -11.14 -3.22
N PHE A 125 3.93 -10.33 -4.17
CA PHE A 125 3.44 -8.97 -4.37
C PHE A 125 2.54 -8.83 -5.60
N HIS A 126 2.93 -9.36 -6.75
CA HIS A 126 2.19 -9.14 -8.00
C HIS A 126 0.86 -9.88 -8.03
N VAL A 127 0.81 -11.14 -7.59
CA VAL A 127 -0.43 -11.92 -7.63
C VAL A 127 -1.51 -11.27 -6.74
N PRO A 128 -1.23 -10.88 -5.48
CA PRO A 128 -2.21 -10.15 -4.68
C PRO A 128 -2.56 -8.76 -5.23
N LEU A 129 -1.62 -8.03 -5.87
CA LEU A 129 -1.94 -6.76 -6.56
C LEU A 129 -2.95 -6.98 -7.70
N MET A 130 -2.74 -8.01 -8.54
CA MET A 130 -3.65 -8.36 -9.64
C MET A 130 -5.02 -8.79 -9.11
N ALA A 131 -5.05 -9.66 -8.11
CA ALA A 131 -6.29 -10.08 -7.45
C ALA A 131 -7.00 -8.89 -6.79
N GLY A 132 -6.23 -7.99 -6.18
CA GLY A 132 -6.71 -6.77 -5.55
C GLY A 132 -7.40 -5.84 -6.54
N ALA A 133 -6.75 -5.58 -7.67
CA ALA A 133 -7.33 -4.81 -8.77
C ALA A 133 -8.62 -5.45 -9.31
N ALA A 134 -8.66 -6.78 -9.46
CA ALA A 134 -9.86 -7.50 -9.87
C ALA A 134 -11.00 -7.33 -8.86
N CYS A 135 -10.73 -7.39 -7.55
CA CYS A 135 -11.71 -7.12 -6.51
C CYS A 135 -12.29 -5.70 -6.61
N VAL A 136 -11.44 -4.69 -6.82
CA VAL A 136 -11.87 -3.29 -7.01
C VAL A 136 -12.77 -3.17 -8.25
N ALA A 137 -12.37 -3.75 -9.37
CA ALA A 137 -13.14 -3.73 -10.62
C ALA A 137 -14.51 -4.41 -10.45
N LEU A 138 -14.56 -5.60 -9.84
CA LEU A 138 -15.82 -6.31 -9.61
C LEU A 138 -16.74 -5.57 -8.64
N TYR A 139 -16.18 -4.96 -7.58
CA TYR A 139 -16.97 -4.18 -6.63
C TYR A 139 -17.62 -2.98 -7.30
N THR A 140 -16.86 -2.21 -8.08
CA THR A 140 -17.38 -1.04 -8.82
C THR A 140 -18.44 -1.42 -9.86
N LEU A 141 -18.26 -2.55 -10.56
CA LEU A 141 -19.26 -3.08 -11.50
C LEU A 141 -20.56 -3.49 -10.80
N ARG A 142 -20.48 -4.12 -9.62
CA ARG A 142 -21.66 -4.48 -8.81
C ARG A 142 -22.40 -3.25 -8.32
N ALA A 143 -21.67 -2.30 -7.72
CA ALA A 143 -22.25 -1.05 -7.23
C ALA A 143 -22.99 -0.28 -8.35
N ARG A 144 -22.45 -0.28 -9.57
CA ARG A 144 -23.11 0.32 -10.74
C ARG A 144 -24.42 -0.37 -11.12
N ARG A 145 -24.52 -1.70 -11.00
CA ARG A 145 -25.75 -2.44 -11.32
C ARG A 145 -26.85 -2.17 -10.32
N GLU A 146 -26.51 -2.01 -9.05
CA GLU A 146 -27.47 -1.71 -7.97
C GLU A 146 -27.96 -0.25 -8.00
N ALA A 147 -27.22 0.65 -8.63
CA ALA A 147 -27.58 2.06 -8.81
C ALA A 147 -28.48 2.33 -10.04
N ARG A 148 -28.79 1.30 -10.83
CA ARG A 148 -29.71 1.35 -11.98
C ARG A 148 -31.06 0.76 -11.60
#